data_AF-A0A7K3DIQ9-F1
#
_entry.id   AF-A0A7K3DIQ9-F1
#
_cell.length_a   1.000
_cell.length_b   1.000
_cell.length_c   1.000
_cell.angle_alpha   90.00
_cell.angle_beta   90.00
_cell.angle_gamma   90.00
#
_symmetry.space_group_name_H-M   'P 1'
#
loop_
_entity.id
_entity.type
_entity.pdbx_description
1 polymer ?
#
loop_
_entity_poly.entity_id
_entity_poly.type
_entity_poly.pdbx_seq_one_letter_code
_entity_poly.pdbx_strand_id
1 'polypeptide(L)' 'MTANPTQDSCDHRALEVSLLLSASTVVGLMAGILLTVLGTAPGPAVAGGAAALAGAFGLGMSALSYVRKQAQ' A
#
# COMPACT_ATOMS: atom_id res chain seq x y z
N MET A 1 -4.89 9.57 -37.30
CA MET A 1 -4.72 8.46 -36.32
C MET A 1 -3.66 8.91 -35.34
N THR A 2 -4.07 8.97 -34.08
CA THR A 2 -3.44 9.66 -32.94
C THR A 2 -2.23 8.90 -32.41
N ALA A 3 -1.03 9.44 -32.58
CA ALA A 3 0.12 9.07 -31.76
C ALA A 3 0.26 10.13 -30.67
N ASN A 4 -0.05 9.77 -29.42
CA ASN A 4 0.17 10.60 -28.24
C ASN A 4 1.59 10.31 -27.71
N PRO A 5 2.57 11.22 -27.88
CA PRO A 5 3.97 10.92 -27.58
C PRO A 5 4.32 11.17 -26.10
N THR A 6 3.64 10.53 -25.14
CA THR A 6 4.01 10.62 -23.71
C THR A 6 3.63 9.39 -22.88
N GLN A 7 3.91 8.16 -23.32
CA GLN A 7 3.72 6.95 -22.49
C GLN A 7 4.94 6.03 -22.38
N ASP A 8 6.15 6.50 -22.71
CA ASP A 8 7.38 5.69 -22.59
C ASP A 8 8.19 6.00 -21.30
N SER A 9 7.74 6.98 -20.52
CA SER A 9 8.28 7.32 -19.20
C SER A 9 7.16 7.43 -18.16
N CYS A 10 6.16 6.54 -18.25
CA CYS A 10 5.31 6.28 -17.10
C CYS A 10 6.22 5.82 -15.96
N ASP A 11 6.34 6.67 -14.95
CA ASP A 11 7.23 6.50 -13.80
C ASP A 11 6.92 5.15 -13.12
N HIS A 12 7.63 4.10 -13.53
CA HIS A 12 7.39 2.72 -13.11
C HIS A 12 7.46 2.61 -11.58
N ARG A 13 8.28 3.46 -10.97
CA ARG A 13 8.43 3.59 -9.54
C ARG A 13 7.18 4.18 -8.88
N ALA A 14 6.55 5.19 -9.48
CA ALA A 14 5.28 5.73 -8.98
C ALA A 14 4.15 4.69 -9.10
N LEU A 15 4.19 3.84 -10.14
CA LEU A 15 3.21 2.77 -10.34
C LEU A 15 3.37 1.65 -9.30
N GLU A 16 4.60 1.22 -8.99
CA GLU A 16 4.87 0.28 -7.89
C GLU A 16 4.44 0.83 -6.53
N VAL A 17 4.75 2.09 -6.24
CA VAL A 17 4.41 2.72 -4.96
C VAL A 17 2.90 2.87 -4.80
N SER A 18 2.19 3.29 -5.86
CA SER A 18 0.73 3.41 -5.83
C SER A 18 0.03 2.05 -5.71
N LEU A 19 0.59 1.01 -6.32
CA LEU A 19 0.08 -0.36 -6.20
C LEU A 19 0.28 -0.91 -4.78
N LEU A 20 1.44 -0.68 -4.17
CA LEU A 20 1.68 -1.05 -2.77
C LEU A 20 0.82 -0.25 -1.79
N LEU A 21 0.63 1.05 -2.05
CA LEU A 21 -0.24 1.89 -1.25
C LEU A 21 -1.68 1.38 -1.28
N SER A 22 -2.21 1.08 -2.47
CA SER A 22 -3.56 0.56 -2.63
C SER A 22 -3.75 -0.84 -2.05
N ALA A 23 -2.75 -1.73 -2.16
CA ALA A 23 -2.79 -3.01 -1.48
C ALA A 23 -2.77 -2.85 0.05
N SER A 24 -1.92 -1.96 0.57
CA SER A 24 -1.83 -1.68 2.00
C SER A 24 -3.10 -1.06 2.57
N THR A 25 -3.77 -0.19 1.79
CA THR A 25 -5.05 0.39 2.22
C THR A 25 -6.15 -0.66 2.31
N VAL A 26 -6.22 -1.60 1.36
CA VAL A 26 -7.17 -2.72 1.42
C VAL A 26 -6.90 -3.59 2.65
N VAL A 27 -5.64 -3.92 2.93
CA VAL A 27 -5.27 -4.71 4.12
C VAL A 27 -5.60 -3.97 5.42
N GLY A 28 -5.27 -2.68 5.52
CA GLY A 28 -5.59 -1.87 6.70
C GLY A 28 -7.10 -1.71 6.92
N LEU A 29 -7.87 -1.58 5.83
CA LEU A 29 -9.32 -1.47 5.88
C LEU A 29 -9.97 -2.81 6.29
N MET A 30 -9.48 -3.93 5.76
CA MET A 30 -9.92 -5.27 6.18
C MET A 30 -9.60 -5.52 7.66
N ALA A 31 -8.41 -5.14 8.13
CA ALA A 31 -8.02 -5.26 9.53
C ALA A 31 -8.92 -4.42 10.44
N GLY A 32 -9.23 -3.19 10.04
CA GLY A 32 -10.18 -2.32 10.74
C GLY A 32 -11.59 -2.91 10.80
N ILE A 33 -12.09 -3.47 9.69
CA ILE A 33 -13.40 -4.13 9.62
C ILE A 33 -13.43 -5.39 10.51
N LEU A 34 -12.38 -6.20 10.52
CA LEU A 34 -12.28 -7.35 11.41
C LEU A 34 -12.35 -6.93 12.89
N LEU A 35 -11.68 -5.83 13.23
CA LEU A 35 -11.73 -5.24 14.58
C LEU A 35 -13.14 -4.73 14.94
N THR A 36 -13.86 -4.09 14.02
CA THR A 36 -15.23 -3.64 14.28
C THR A 36 -16.21 -4.81 14.40
N VAL A 37 -16.05 -5.86 13.59
CA VAL A 37 -16.84 -7.11 13.71
C VAL A 37 -16.61 -7.79 15.04
N LEU A 38 -15.40 -7.72 15.60
CA LEU A 38 -15.09 -8.21 16.95
C LEU A 38 -15.73 -7.39 18.08
N GLY A 39 -16.44 -6.30 17.77
CA GLY A 39 -17.10 -5.44 18.74
C GLY A 39 -16.19 -4.39 19.37
N THR A 40 -15.01 -4.12 18.80
CA THR A 40 -14.15 -3.04 19.29
C THR A 40 -14.75 -1.66 18.99
N ALA A 41 -14.59 -0.73 19.93
CA ALA A 41 -15.04 0.64 19.76
C ALA A 41 -14.42 1.28 18.49
N PRO A 42 -15.13 2.21 17.83
CA PRO A 42 -14.68 2.77 16.55
C PRO A 42 -13.32 3.45 16.63
N GLY A 43 -12.96 4.07 17.76
CA GLY A 43 -11.64 4.67 17.97
C GLY A 43 -10.48 3.68 17.83
N PRO A 44 -10.39 2.62 18.66
CA PRO A 44 -9.33 1.62 18.54
C PRO A 44 -9.37 0.82 17.23
N ALA A 45 -10.55 0.59 16.63
CA ALA A 45 -10.64 -0.07 15.33
C ALA A 45 -9.97 0.76 14.21
N VAL A 46 -10.18 2.08 14.20
CA VAL A 46 -9.53 3.00 13.26
C VAL A 46 -8.02 3.07 13.52
N ALA A 47 -7.60 3.12 14.79
CA ALA A 47 -6.18 3.11 15.14
C ALA A 47 -5.50 1.80 14.70
N GLY A 48 -6.16 0.65 14.86
CA GLY A 48 -5.66 -0.65 14.43
C GLY A 48 -5.55 -0.76 12.90
N GLY A 49 -6.57 -0.29 12.17
CA GLY A 49 -6.52 -0.24 10.70
C GLY A 49 -5.42 0.69 10.17
N ALA A 50 -5.24 1.86 10.80
CA ALA A 50 -4.17 2.79 10.46
C ALA A 50 -2.77 2.22 10.77
N ALA A 51 -2.60 1.55 11.91
CA ALA A 51 -1.36 0.88 12.27
C ALA A 51 -1.02 -0.26 11.30
N ALA A 52 -2.01 -1.07 10.90
CA ALA A 52 -1.83 -2.13 9.90
C ALA A 52 -1.43 -1.54 8.53
N LEU A 53 -2.04 -0.44 8.12
CA LEU A 53 -1.71 0.26 6.88
C LEU A 53 -0.29 0.83 6.89
N ALA A 54 0.11 1.47 7.98
CA ALA A 54 1.47 2.01 8.13
C ALA A 54 2.53 0.89 8.16
N GLY A 55 2.25 -0.21 8.87
CA GLY A 55 3.13 -1.37 8.95
C GLY A 55 3.31 -2.08 7.61
N ALA A 56 2.20 -2.38 6.91
CA ALA A 56 2.24 -3.05 5.61
C ALA A 56 2.90 -2.18 4.53
N PHE A 57 2.65 -0.87 4.53
CA PHE A 57 3.31 0.05 3.61
C PHE A 57 4.81 0.18 3.88
N GLY A 58 5.21 0.29 5.16
CA GLY A 58 6.62 0.33 5.55
C GLY A 58 7.38 -0.95 5.21
N LEU A 59 6.77 -2.11 5.44
CA LEU A 59 7.32 -3.41 5.05
C LEU A 59 7.42 -3.55 3.52
N GLY A 60 6.40 -3.11 2.78
CA GLY A 60 6.40 -3.12 1.31
C GLY A 60 7.54 -2.29 0.71
N MET A 61 7.75 -1.08 1.22
CA MET A 61 8.88 -0.21 0.83
C MET A 61 10.24 -0.82 1.18
N SER A 62 10.35 -1.45 2.35
CA SER A 62 11.59 -2.12 2.78
C SER A 62 11.90 -3.34 1.91
N ALA A 63 10.89 -4.14 1.57
CA ALA A 63 11.01 -5.28 0.67
C ALA A 63 11.42 -4.84 -0.74
N LEU A 64 10.81 -3.79 -1.29
CA LEU A 64 11.25 -3.19 -2.55
C LEU A 64 12.71 -2.75 -2.51
N SER A 65 13.12 -2.10 -1.42
CA SER A 65 14.50 -1.64 -1.24
C SER A 65 15.49 -2.81 -1.19
N TYR A 66 15.10 -3.93 -0.58
CA TYR A 66 15.88 -5.17 -0.59
C TYR A 66 15.96 -5.80 -1.98
N VAL A 67 14.85 -5.92 -2.70
CA VAL A 67 14.83 -6.46 -4.08
C VAL A 67 15.69 -5.61 -5.01
N ARG A 68 15.60 -4.28 -4.90
CA ARG A 68 16.42 -3.35 -5.70
C ARG A 68 17.91 -3.48 -5.39
N LYS A 69 18.28 -3.75 -4.13
CA LYS A 69 19.67 -4.05 -3.74
C LYS A 69 20.16 -5.40 -4.24
N GLN A 70 19.28 -6.37 -4.47
CA GLN A 70 19.65 -7.69 -5.00
C GLN A 70 19.65 -7.75 -6.52
N ALA A 71 18.91 -6.87 -7.18
CA ALA A 71 18.85 -6.76 -8.64
C ALA A 71 19.97 -5.89 -9.25
N GLN A 72 20.82 -5.28 -8.41
CA GLN A 72 21.96 -4.45 -8.79
C GLN A 72 23.26 -5.18 -8.47
#